data_AF-A0A1W9QY80-F1
#
_entry.id   AF-A0A1W9QY80-F1
#
_cell.length_a   1.000
_cell.length_b   1.000
_cell.length_c   1.000
_cell.angle_alpha   90.00
_cell.angle_beta   90.00
_cell.angle_gamma   90.00
#
_symmetry.space_group_name_H-M   'P 1'
#
loop_
_entity.id
_entity.type
_entity.pdbx_description
1 polymer ?
#
loop_
_entity_poly.entity_id
_entity_poly.type
_entity_poly.pdbx_seq_one_letter_code
_entity_poly.pdbx_strand_id
1 'polypeptide(L)'
;MNSIAQKMAKGLLILPIRFYQYAISPFTPAACRHVPTCSEYSVNAVNLHGPRKGGWLALKRIARCHPWGTSGFDPVPKYLIKNIDLKKFAIHRKDIQKHDLLKPLLLLLVAIVAGLSFISCNNNTNIQGEDEGKIKILVSISPQKYFVEKIGGNKVVVDVLIPAGTNPHLYDPTPRQLINVAGATIYFYNGNMDFEKSWVNNLIESNPNLIHVKLSDDIELLADHECTGGHHDGHSHGIDPHTWLSPANARIIAAHIKNTLSKQYPGHSAFFEENYNKFVTETADLEKEIEAKLSSLSNRKFMIFHPTLSYYAKQFDLEQISIEFEGKEPTPKHLRASIDLAKKSGIQTIFIQKEFDMNNASIIANELDGNLVQIDPLSEDWNDNLLFITDQIAKSSKK
;
A
#
# COMPACT_ATOMS: atom_id res chain seq x y z
N MET A 1 -11.66 27.00 29.29
CA MET A 1 -10.77 26.18 30.14
C MET A 1 -9.34 26.51 29.74
N ASN A 2 -8.47 26.90 30.68
CA ASN A 2 -7.06 27.19 30.38
C ASN A 2 -6.36 25.97 29.75
N SER A 3 -5.46 26.21 28.79
CA SER A 3 -4.68 25.18 28.07
C SER A 3 -4.03 24.15 29.01
N ILE A 4 -3.56 24.61 30.19
CA ILE A 4 -2.94 23.77 31.23
C ILE A 4 -3.96 22.83 31.88
N ALA A 5 -5.13 23.34 32.30
CA ALA A 5 -6.18 22.53 32.91
C ALA A 5 -6.70 21.46 31.94
N GLN A 6 -6.76 21.79 30.65
CA GLN A 6 -7.17 20.84 29.61
C GLN A 6 -6.11 19.75 29.40
N LYS A 7 -4.81 20.08 29.43
CA LYS A 7 -3.71 19.10 29.37
C LYS A 7 -3.69 18.19 30.60
N MET A 8 -3.84 18.75 31.80
CA MET A 8 -3.92 17.98 33.05
C MET A 8 -5.13 17.03 33.05
N ALA A 9 -6.30 17.51 32.63
CA ALA A 9 -7.50 16.68 32.55
C ALA A 9 -7.40 15.57 31.49
N LYS A 10 -6.72 15.82 30.35
CA LYS A 10 -6.40 14.75 29.38
C LYS A 10 -5.49 13.70 30.00
N GLY A 11 -4.41 14.15 30.67
CA GLY A 11 -3.47 13.27 31.36
C GLY A 11 -4.15 12.38 32.40
N LEU A 12 -5.02 12.97 33.23
CA LEU A 12 -5.77 12.26 34.26
C LEU A 12 -6.66 11.14 33.69
N LEU A 13 -7.27 11.36 32.52
CA LEU A 13 -8.11 10.35 31.86
C LEU A 13 -7.30 9.30 31.11
N ILE A 14 -6.17 9.68 30.50
CA ILE A 14 -5.37 8.79 29.65
C ILE A 14 -4.45 7.89 30.49
N LEU A 15 -3.90 8.40 31.61
CA LEU A 15 -2.97 7.66 32.46
C LEU A 15 -3.48 6.27 32.89
N PRO A 16 -4.69 6.11 33.44
CA PRO A 16 -5.19 4.79 33.80
C PRO A 16 -5.42 3.87 32.59
N ILE A 17 -5.80 4.45 31.43
CA ILE A 17 -5.99 3.67 30.19
C ILE A 17 -4.65 3.16 29.67
N ARG A 18 -3.59 3.97 29.74
CA ARG A 18 -2.22 3.58 29.39
C ARG A 18 -1.68 2.53 30.36
N PHE A 19 -1.93 2.69 31.66
CA PHE A 19 -1.59 1.66 32.63
C PHE A 19 -2.27 0.33 32.31
N TYR A 20 -3.57 0.32 32.00
CA TYR A 20 -4.27 -0.89 31.55
C TYR A 20 -3.64 -1.48 30.27
N GLN A 21 -3.33 -0.66 29.27
CA GLN A 21 -2.71 -1.12 28.02
C GLN A 21 -1.33 -1.76 28.20
N TYR A 22 -0.51 -1.24 29.11
CA TYR A 22 0.86 -1.73 29.32
C TYR A 22 0.99 -2.80 30.39
N ALA A 23 0.20 -2.72 31.47
CA ALA A 23 0.34 -3.59 32.64
C ALA A 23 -0.67 -4.74 32.70
N ILE A 24 -1.83 -4.62 32.03
CA ILE A 24 -2.92 -5.60 32.15
C ILE A 24 -3.24 -6.26 30.80
N SER A 25 -3.43 -5.47 29.75
CA SER A 25 -3.83 -5.97 28.42
C SER A 25 -2.92 -7.07 27.83
N PRO A 26 -1.58 -7.06 28.03
CA PRO A 26 -0.72 -8.13 27.50
C PRO A 26 -0.99 -9.51 28.11
N PHE A 27 -1.63 -9.57 29.28
CA PHE A 27 -1.94 -10.81 30.00
C PHE A 27 -3.38 -11.28 29.78
N THR A 28 -4.16 -10.57 28.96
CA THR A 28 -5.55 -10.92 28.65
C THR A 28 -5.70 -11.30 27.17
N PRO A 29 -6.50 -12.31 26.82
CA PRO A 29 -6.74 -12.67 25.41
C PRO A 29 -7.32 -11.51 24.61
N ALA A 30 -6.90 -11.38 23.34
CA ALA A 30 -7.42 -10.38 22.43
C ALA A 30 -8.89 -10.69 22.05
N ALA A 31 -9.84 -10.08 22.77
CA ALA A 31 -11.28 -10.29 22.58
C ALA A 31 -12.03 -9.01 22.17
N CYS A 32 -11.36 -8.09 21.48
CA CYS A 32 -11.97 -6.82 21.08
C CYS A 32 -12.95 -7.02 19.92
N ARG A 33 -14.22 -6.63 20.14
CA ARG A 33 -15.29 -6.61 19.13
C ARG A 33 -15.14 -5.52 18.06
N HIS A 34 -14.19 -4.63 18.27
CA HIS A 34 -14.11 -3.30 17.67
C HIS A 34 -12.67 -2.98 17.33
N VAL A 35 -12.46 -2.42 16.13
CA VAL A 35 -11.15 -1.96 15.67
C VAL A 35 -11.22 -0.44 15.41
N PRO A 36 -10.36 0.40 16.00
CA PRO A 36 -9.38 0.08 17.04
C PRO A 36 -10.03 -0.38 18.35
N THR A 37 -9.23 -0.98 19.24
CA THR A 37 -9.69 -1.48 20.55
C THR A 37 -10.35 -0.38 21.40
N CYS A 38 -11.22 -0.73 22.36
CA CYS A 38 -11.90 0.27 23.19
C CYS A 38 -10.92 1.16 23.97
N SER A 39 -9.79 0.62 24.43
CA SER A 39 -8.76 1.38 25.14
C SER A 39 -8.06 2.38 24.20
N GLU A 40 -7.72 1.96 22.99
CA GLU A 40 -7.11 2.82 21.98
C GLU A 40 -8.07 3.90 21.45
N TYR A 41 -9.33 3.52 21.17
CA TYR A 41 -10.39 4.47 20.83
C TYR A 41 -10.54 5.54 21.91
N SER A 42 -10.50 5.15 23.18
CA SER A 42 -10.67 6.08 24.31
C SER A 42 -9.53 7.10 24.41
N VAL A 43 -8.28 6.66 24.23
CA VAL A 43 -7.11 7.56 24.17
C VAL A 43 -7.24 8.52 22.99
N ASN A 44 -7.58 8.00 21.81
CA ASN A 44 -7.74 8.79 20.59
C ASN A 44 -8.88 9.81 20.73
N ALA A 45 -10.00 9.43 21.36
CA ALA A 45 -11.15 10.31 21.58
C ALA A 45 -10.80 11.47 22.53
N VAL A 46 -10.12 11.20 23.63
CA VAL A 46 -9.70 12.23 24.59
C VAL A 46 -8.64 13.16 23.99
N ASN A 47 -7.71 12.62 23.19
CA ASN A 47 -6.71 13.41 22.49
C ASN A 47 -7.34 14.35 21.46
N LEU A 48 -8.26 13.84 20.64
CA LEU A 48 -8.86 14.56 19.52
C LEU A 48 -9.94 15.56 19.97
N HIS A 49 -10.84 15.15 20.87
CA HIS A 49 -12.01 15.95 21.25
C HIS A 49 -11.90 16.62 22.62
N GLY A 50 -10.82 16.38 23.34
CA GLY A 50 -10.64 16.84 24.71
C GLY A 50 -11.36 15.95 25.75
N PRO A 51 -11.13 16.20 27.05
CA PRO A 51 -11.54 15.29 28.12
C PRO A 51 -13.04 15.07 28.20
N ARG A 52 -13.86 16.13 28.03
CA ARG A 52 -15.32 16.04 28.15
C ARG A 52 -15.97 15.29 26.98
N LYS A 53 -15.72 15.75 25.75
CA LYS A 53 -16.33 15.18 24.54
C LYS A 53 -15.70 13.83 24.18
N GLY A 54 -14.38 13.73 24.31
CA GLY A 54 -13.64 12.48 24.12
C GLY A 54 -14.02 11.42 25.15
N GLY A 55 -14.16 11.80 26.42
CA GLY A 55 -14.67 10.91 27.46
C GLY A 55 -16.08 10.42 27.18
N TRP A 56 -16.98 11.29 26.69
CA TRP A 56 -18.33 10.88 26.30
C TRP A 56 -18.35 9.89 25.12
N LEU A 57 -17.53 10.11 24.10
CA LEU A 57 -17.38 9.17 22.99
C LEU A 57 -16.82 7.82 23.47
N ALA A 58 -15.80 7.85 24.33
CA ALA A 58 -15.22 6.65 24.94
C ALA A 58 -16.27 5.84 25.72
N LEU A 59 -17.09 6.51 26.54
CA LEU A 59 -18.18 5.86 27.28
C LEU A 59 -19.22 5.26 26.33
N LYS A 60 -19.64 5.98 25.28
CA LYS A 60 -20.55 5.45 24.25
C LYS A 60 -19.99 4.24 23.51
N ARG A 61 -18.67 4.20 23.31
CA ARG A 61 -17.99 3.07 22.68
C ARG A 61 -18.03 1.85 23.59
N ILE A 62 -17.63 2.01 24.85
CA ILE A 62 -17.65 0.94 25.85
C ILE A 62 -19.08 0.40 26.05
N ALA A 63 -20.07 1.28 26.11
CA ALA A 63 -21.48 0.89 26.23
C ALA A 63 -22.00 0.05 25.05
N ARG A 64 -21.35 0.09 23.88
CA ARG A 64 -21.68 -0.75 22.72
C ARG A 64 -20.78 -2.00 22.62
N CYS A 65 -19.80 -2.15 23.51
CA CYS A 65 -18.84 -3.25 23.49
C CYS A 65 -19.35 -4.43 24.33
N HIS A 66 -20.47 -5.02 23.91
CA HIS A 66 -21.05 -6.23 24.50
C HIS A 66 -21.63 -7.13 23.38
N PRO A 67 -21.99 -8.40 23.65
CA PRO A 67 -22.41 -9.35 22.61
C PRO A 67 -23.56 -8.89 21.71
N TRP A 68 -24.52 -8.15 22.26
CA TRP A 68 -25.66 -7.55 21.54
C TRP A 68 -25.41 -6.12 21.01
N GLY A 69 -24.18 -5.62 21.09
CA GLY A 69 -23.80 -4.31 20.59
C GLY A 69 -23.20 -4.37 19.17
N THR A 70 -22.76 -3.22 18.65
CA THR A 70 -22.13 -3.15 17.32
C THR A 70 -20.76 -3.83 17.31
N SER A 71 -20.23 -4.16 16.13
CA SER A 71 -18.88 -4.73 15.96
C SER A 71 -18.18 -4.20 14.71
N GLY A 72 -16.89 -4.48 14.54
CA GLY A 72 -16.12 -4.08 13.37
C GLY A 72 -15.39 -2.72 13.49
N PHE A 73 -15.04 -2.13 12.34
CA PHE A 73 -14.28 -0.89 12.27
C PHE A 73 -15.14 0.33 12.65
N ASP A 74 -14.78 1.04 13.71
CA ASP A 74 -15.45 2.28 14.14
C ASP A 74 -14.42 3.20 14.83
N PRO A 75 -13.68 4.00 14.03
CA PRO A 75 -12.67 4.93 14.52
C PRO A 75 -13.31 6.18 15.13
N VAL A 76 -12.55 6.92 15.93
CA VAL A 76 -13.01 8.18 16.52
C VAL A 76 -13.34 9.18 15.39
N PRO A 77 -14.57 9.73 15.32
CA PRO A 77 -14.96 10.66 14.26
C PRO A 77 -14.12 11.94 14.35
N LYS A 78 -13.57 12.44 13.24
CA LYS A 78 -12.68 13.63 13.25
C LYS A 78 -13.41 14.92 13.60
N TYR A 79 -14.69 15.00 13.24
CA TYR A 79 -15.55 16.13 13.55
C TYR A 79 -16.77 15.63 14.33
N LEU A 80 -17.07 16.30 15.44
CA LEU A 80 -18.32 16.04 16.15
C LEU A 80 -19.44 16.77 15.42
N ILE A 81 -20.21 16.04 14.62
CA ILE A 81 -21.46 16.56 14.08
C ILE A 81 -22.39 16.77 15.28
N LYS A 82 -22.49 18.02 15.75
CA LYS A 82 -23.65 18.42 16.56
C LYS A 82 -24.83 18.50 15.61
N ASN A 83 -25.98 17.99 16.03
CA ASN A 83 -27.28 18.09 15.36
C ASN A 83 -27.32 19.32 14.47
N ILE A 84 -27.27 19.08 13.15
CA ILE A 84 -27.23 20.14 12.17
C ILE A 84 -28.64 20.70 12.09
N ASP A 85 -28.87 21.85 12.71
CA ASP A 85 -29.98 22.70 12.29
C ASP A 85 -29.46 23.56 11.12
N LEU A 86 -29.68 23.05 9.91
CA LEU A 86 -29.23 23.63 8.64
C LEU A 86 -29.77 25.06 8.40
N LYS A 87 -30.69 25.56 9.24
CA LYS A 87 -31.25 26.91 9.12
C LYS A 87 -30.41 28.03 9.74
N LYS A 88 -29.30 27.71 10.41
CA LYS A 88 -28.56 28.68 11.25
C LYS A 88 -27.21 29.16 10.72
N PHE A 89 -26.90 28.95 9.45
CA PHE A 89 -25.72 29.52 8.79
C PHE A 89 -25.87 31.05 8.57
N ALA A 90 -25.96 31.82 9.66
CA ALA A 90 -25.82 33.27 9.66
C ALA A 90 -24.63 33.67 10.55
N ILE A 91 -23.70 34.39 9.93
CA ILE A 91 -22.41 34.82 10.47
C ILE A 91 -22.61 35.94 11.49
N HIS A 92 -21.97 35.86 12.67
CA HIS A 92 -21.36 37.05 13.29
C HIS A 92 -20.31 36.69 14.35
N ARG A 93 -19.05 37.12 14.11
CA ARG A 93 -18.00 37.20 15.13
C ARG A 93 -18.34 38.35 16.08
N LYS A 94 -18.18 38.15 17.39
CA LYS A 94 -17.61 39.17 18.28
C LYS A 94 -17.23 38.63 19.67
N ASP A 95 -16.06 39.13 20.07
CA ASP A 95 -15.58 39.44 21.42
C ASP A 95 -15.02 38.34 22.34
N ILE A 96 -13.69 38.38 22.42
CA ILE A 96 -12.81 37.83 23.46
C ILE A 96 -12.35 39.01 24.32
N GLN A 97 -12.59 38.95 25.63
CA GLN A 97 -11.82 39.69 26.65
C GLN A 97 -11.97 38.95 28.00
N LYS A 98 -10.89 38.47 28.63
CA LYS A 98 -10.15 39.05 29.79
C LYS A 98 -9.97 37.88 30.80
N HIS A 99 -8.97 37.72 31.68
CA HIS A 99 -8.00 38.64 32.29
C HIS A 99 -6.83 37.88 32.94
N ASP A 100 -5.77 38.66 33.23
CA ASP A 100 -4.48 38.38 33.87
C ASP A 100 -4.53 37.80 35.30
N LEU A 101 -3.90 36.65 35.53
CA LEU A 101 -3.53 36.12 36.87
C LEU A 101 -2.17 35.37 36.91
N LEU A 102 -1.39 35.39 35.82
CA LEU A 102 -0.22 34.49 35.63
C LEU A 102 1.15 35.12 35.92
N LYS A 103 1.22 36.42 36.18
CA LYS A 103 2.51 37.14 36.28
C LYS A 103 3.35 36.82 37.54
N PRO A 104 2.78 36.53 38.73
CA PRO A 104 3.63 36.19 39.88
C PRO A 104 4.12 34.73 39.87
N LEU A 105 3.44 33.84 39.13
CA LEU A 105 3.83 32.42 38.99
C LEU A 105 4.99 32.20 38.01
N LEU A 106 5.13 33.09 37.02
CA LEU A 106 6.18 33.03 36.01
C LEU A 106 7.57 33.36 36.58
N LEU A 107 7.65 34.26 37.56
CA LEU A 107 8.92 34.70 38.16
C LEU A 107 9.54 33.65 39.09
N LEU A 108 8.71 32.83 39.76
CA LEU A 108 9.19 31.73 40.61
C LEU A 108 9.74 30.56 39.78
N LEU A 109 9.19 30.34 38.58
CA LEU A 109 9.60 29.27 37.67
C LEU A 109 10.97 29.56 37.01
N VAL A 110 11.27 30.83 36.72
CA VAL A 110 12.54 31.26 36.11
C VAL A 110 13.73 31.05 37.05
N ALA A 111 13.55 31.23 38.36
CA ALA A 111 14.62 31.02 39.35
C ALA A 111 14.99 29.53 39.53
N ILE A 112 14.03 28.62 39.37
CA ILE A 112 14.24 27.16 39.52
C ILE A 112 14.89 26.58 38.25
N VAL A 113 14.58 27.12 37.07
CA VAL A 113 15.21 26.72 35.80
C VAL A 113 16.67 27.18 35.73
N ALA A 114 17.02 28.33 36.32
CA ALA A 114 18.40 28.82 36.35
C ALA A 114 19.34 27.97 37.25
N GLY A 115 18.79 27.25 38.24
CA GLY A 115 19.57 26.42 39.16
C GLY A 115 19.95 25.03 38.62
N LEU A 116 19.36 24.59 37.51
CA LEU A 116 19.55 23.24 36.95
C LEU A 116 20.50 23.18 35.74
N SER A 117 21.14 24.29 35.37
CA SER A 117 21.95 24.39 34.14
C SER A 117 23.44 24.05 34.27
N PHE A 118 23.91 23.39 35.33
CA PHE A 118 25.34 23.08 35.49
C PHE A 118 25.73 21.60 35.45
N ILE A 119 24.87 20.70 34.96
CA ILE A 119 25.27 19.31 34.66
C ILE A 119 24.79 18.95 33.26
N SER A 120 25.60 19.30 32.25
CA SER A 120 25.47 18.78 30.89
C SER A 120 26.82 18.20 30.47
N CYS A 121 26.92 16.87 30.52
CA CYS A 121 27.99 16.14 29.88
C CYS A 121 27.67 16.05 28.38
N ASN A 122 28.61 16.57 27.60
CA ASN A 122 28.65 16.60 26.14
C ASN A 122 28.83 15.18 25.57
N ASN A 123 27.77 14.63 24.97
CA ASN A 123 27.86 13.57 23.98
C ASN A 123 27.11 14.03 22.72
N ASN A 124 27.79 14.88 21.94
CA ASN A 124 27.38 15.26 20.61
C ASN A 124 27.68 14.09 19.65
N THR A 125 26.82 13.08 19.62
CA THR A 125 26.67 12.25 18.43
C THR A 125 25.63 12.91 17.55
N ASN A 126 26.12 13.69 16.59
CA ASN A 126 25.36 14.13 15.42
C ASN A 126 24.82 12.88 14.71
N ILE A 127 23.56 12.55 14.93
CA ILE A 127 22.78 11.76 13.97
C ILE A 127 22.33 12.78 12.92
N GLN A 128 23.20 13.05 11.93
CA GLN A 128 22.77 13.70 10.70
C GLN A 128 21.77 12.76 10.03
N GLY A 129 20.57 13.26 9.75
CA GLY A 129 19.48 12.45 9.18
C GLY A 129 19.87 11.88 7.82
N GLU A 130 19.69 10.58 7.64
CA GLU A 130 20.09 9.81 6.45
C GLU A 130 19.48 10.31 5.13
N ASP A 131 18.52 11.24 5.16
CA ASP A 131 17.73 11.69 3.99
C ASP A 131 17.95 13.15 3.56
N GLU A 132 18.81 13.92 4.24
CA GLU A 132 19.12 15.29 3.78
C GLU A 132 19.84 15.26 2.41
N GLY A 133 19.19 15.82 1.38
CA GLY A 133 19.75 15.94 0.03
C GLY A 133 19.38 14.82 -0.96
N LYS A 134 18.58 13.82 -0.56
CA LYS A 134 18.08 12.78 -1.47
C LYS A 134 16.89 13.25 -2.31
N ILE A 135 16.76 12.69 -3.50
CA ILE A 135 15.64 12.91 -4.42
C ILE A 135 14.42 12.15 -3.90
N LYS A 136 13.34 12.88 -3.61
CA LYS A 136 12.08 12.29 -3.13
C LYS A 136 11.22 11.84 -4.31
N ILE A 137 10.97 10.55 -4.37
CA ILE A 137 10.23 9.91 -5.46
C ILE A 137 8.99 9.22 -4.88
N LEU A 138 7.84 9.47 -5.52
CA LEU A 138 6.62 8.73 -5.27
C LEU A 138 6.47 7.64 -6.33
N VAL A 139 6.05 6.46 -5.92
CA VAL A 139 5.59 5.39 -6.81
C VAL A 139 4.23 4.88 -6.39
N SER A 140 3.49 4.27 -7.31
CA SER A 140 2.17 3.71 -7.04
C SER A 140 2.26 2.39 -6.25
N ILE A 141 3.13 1.47 -6.69
CA ILE A 141 3.22 0.10 -6.20
C ILE A 141 4.66 -0.32 -5.86
N SER A 142 4.81 -1.28 -4.96
CA SER A 142 6.09 -1.77 -4.45
C SER A 142 7.12 -2.20 -5.53
N PRO A 143 6.75 -2.89 -6.63
CA PRO A 143 7.72 -3.24 -7.69
C PRO A 143 8.37 -2.02 -8.36
N GLN A 144 7.65 -0.89 -8.46
CA GLN A 144 8.21 0.34 -9.01
C GLN A 144 9.30 0.90 -8.10
N LYS A 145 9.15 0.77 -6.77
CA LYS A 145 10.19 1.16 -5.81
C LYS A 145 11.47 0.37 -6.03
N TYR A 146 11.38 -0.94 -6.23
CA TYR A 146 12.52 -1.78 -6.54
C TYR A 146 13.30 -1.25 -7.77
N PHE A 147 12.61 -0.93 -8.86
CA PHE A 147 13.27 -0.37 -10.06
C PHE A 147 13.88 1.01 -9.78
N VAL A 148 13.17 1.89 -9.07
CA VAL A 148 13.67 3.22 -8.74
C VAL A 148 14.92 3.15 -7.86
N GLU A 149 14.95 2.25 -6.86
CA GLU A 149 16.10 2.07 -5.98
C GLU A 149 17.28 1.40 -6.70
N LYS A 150 17.01 0.45 -7.60
CA LYS A 150 18.06 -0.15 -8.46
C LYS A 150 18.78 0.88 -9.32
N ILE A 151 18.05 1.87 -9.86
CA ILE A 151 18.63 2.91 -10.72
C ILE A 151 19.17 4.08 -9.90
N GLY A 152 18.39 4.58 -8.95
CA GLY A 152 18.66 5.78 -8.16
C GLY A 152 19.59 5.55 -6.97
N GLY A 153 19.75 4.31 -6.50
CA GLY A 153 20.63 3.94 -5.40
C GLY A 153 20.49 4.84 -4.16
N ASN A 154 21.63 5.24 -3.59
CA ASN A 154 21.65 6.12 -2.42
C ASN A 154 21.27 7.59 -2.70
N LYS A 155 20.93 7.94 -3.95
CA LYS A 155 20.52 9.30 -4.33
C LYS A 155 19.02 9.53 -4.18
N VAL A 156 18.24 8.47 -4.01
CA VAL A 156 16.79 8.54 -3.97
C VAL A 156 16.24 8.07 -2.63
N VAL A 157 15.07 8.58 -2.27
CA VAL A 157 14.20 8.04 -1.24
C VAL A 157 12.83 7.85 -1.86
N VAL A 158 12.24 6.66 -1.70
CA VAL A 158 11.05 6.25 -2.44
C VAL A 158 9.90 5.97 -1.50
N ASP A 159 8.81 6.72 -1.66
CA ASP A 159 7.54 6.49 -0.99
C ASP A 159 6.61 5.68 -1.91
N VAL A 160 5.95 4.65 -1.38
CA VAL A 160 4.97 3.83 -2.11
C VAL A 160 3.56 4.24 -1.70
N LEU A 161 2.69 4.52 -2.67
CA LEU A 161 1.33 4.97 -2.40
C LEU A 161 0.42 3.85 -1.90
N ILE A 162 0.53 2.65 -2.48
CA ILE A 162 -0.19 1.45 -2.06
C ILE A 162 0.66 0.69 -1.04
N PRO A 163 0.23 0.59 0.23
CA PRO A 163 0.93 -0.22 1.22
C PRO A 163 0.96 -1.69 0.82
N ALA A 164 2.06 -2.38 1.13
CA ALA A 164 2.22 -3.81 0.88
C ALA A 164 1.03 -4.64 1.42
N GLY A 165 0.60 -5.63 0.64
CA GLY A 165 -0.53 -6.50 0.96
C GLY A 165 -1.93 -5.91 0.69
N THR A 166 -2.01 -4.75 0.04
CA THR A 166 -3.28 -4.13 -0.35
C THR A 166 -3.61 -4.46 -1.80
N ASN A 167 -4.85 -4.88 -2.09
CA ASN A 167 -5.29 -5.12 -3.47
C ASN A 167 -5.37 -3.78 -4.25
N PRO A 168 -4.59 -3.60 -5.32
CA PRO A 168 -4.53 -2.34 -6.06
C PRO A 168 -5.80 -2.05 -6.86
N HIS A 169 -6.59 -3.06 -7.23
CA HIS A 169 -7.86 -2.87 -7.95
C HIS A 169 -8.97 -2.29 -7.06
N LEU A 170 -8.86 -2.49 -5.74
CA LEU A 170 -9.84 -2.03 -4.76
C LEU A 170 -9.35 -0.83 -3.95
N TYR A 171 -8.15 -0.33 -4.24
CA TYR A 171 -7.53 0.72 -3.45
C TYR A 171 -7.99 2.11 -3.87
N ASP A 172 -8.38 2.92 -2.89
CA ASP A 172 -8.67 4.34 -3.07
C ASP A 172 -7.83 5.17 -2.07
N PRO A 173 -6.81 5.93 -2.55
CA PRO A 173 -5.95 6.70 -1.66
C PRO A 173 -6.71 7.83 -0.97
N THR A 174 -6.53 7.96 0.35
CA THR A 174 -7.17 9.06 1.09
C THR A 174 -6.54 10.41 0.73
N PRO A 175 -7.29 11.54 0.78
CA PRO A 175 -6.72 12.87 0.57
C PRO A 175 -5.53 13.19 1.48
N ARG A 176 -5.49 12.62 2.69
CA ARG A 176 -4.35 12.78 3.61
C ARG A 176 -3.09 12.06 3.10
N GLN A 177 -3.22 10.88 2.50
CA GLN A 177 -2.09 10.18 1.91
C GLN A 177 -1.53 10.98 0.73
N LEU A 178 -2.40 11.50 -0.14
CA LEU A 178 -2.00 12.37 -1.25
C LEU A 178 -1.28 13.65 -0.78
N ILE A 179 -1.72 14.26 0.34
CA ILE A 179 -1.02 15.40 0.96
C ILE A 179 0.34 14.98 1.54
N ASN A 180 0.42 13.81 2.17
CA ASN A 180 1.67 13.35 2.79
C ASN A 180 2.77 13.06 1.76
N VAL A 181 2.39 12.66 0.54
CA VAL A 181 3.33 12.43 -0.58
C VAL A 181 3.57 13.67 -1.44
N ALA A 182 2.95 14.82 -1.13
CA ALA A 182 3.11 16.07 -1.86
C ALA A 182 4.53 16.67 -1.79
N GLY A 183 5.42 16.11 -0.96
CA GLY A 183 6.84 16.44 -0.93
C GLY A 183 7.68 15.74 -2.01
N ALA A 184 7.09 14.82 -2.78
CA ALA A 184 7.77 14.16 -3.88
C ALA A 184 8.04 15.13 -5.04
N THR A 185 9.21 15.00 -5.65
CA THR A 185 9.60 15.80 -6.83
C THR A 185 9.24 15.07 -8.12
N ILE A 186 9.28 13.75 -8.10
CA ILE A 186 8.97 12.87 -9.22
C ILE A 186 7.93 11.84 -8.79
N TYR A 187 6.97 11.56 -9.66
CA TYR A 187 5.99 10.48 -9.53
C TYR A 187 6.10 9.52 -10.71
N PHE A 188 6.54 8.29 -10.45
CA PHE A 188 6.56 7.21 -11.43
C PHE A 188 5.37 6.28 -11.21
N TYR A 189 4.63 5.96 -12.27
CA TYR A 189 3.38 5.22 -12.14
C TYR A 189 3.11 4.33 -13.36
N ASN A 190 2.19 3.37 -13.25
CA ASN A 190 1.94 2.44 -14.34
C ASN A 190 1.12 3.11 -15.46
N GLY A 191 0.05 3.79 -15.07
CA GLY A 191 -0.85 4.56 -15.92
C GLY A 191 -1.99 3.77 -16.56
N ASN A 192 -2.10 2.46 -16.31
CA ASN A 192 -3.23 1.64 -16.76
C ASN A 192 -4.01 0.99 -15.60
N MET A 193 -3.58 1.17 -14.35
CA MET A 193 -4.34 0.69 -13.19
C MET A 193 -5.57 1.58 -12.93
N ASP A 194 -6.69 0.99 -12.55
CA ASP A 194 -7.96 1.73 -12.45
C ASP A 194 -7.97 2.80 -11.35
N PHE A 195 -7.30 2.53 -10.23
CA PHE A 195 -7.13 3.55 -9.19
C PHE A 195 -6.34 4.74 -9.78
N GLU A 196 -5.20 4.52 -10.44
CA GLU A 196 -4.40 5.59 -11.06
C GLU A 196 -5.22 6.48 -12.01
N LYS A 197 -6.04 5.87 -12.88
CA LYS A 197 -6.93 6.62 -13.80
C LYS A 197 -7.87 7.59 -13.05
N SER A 198 -8.25 7.25 -11.82
CA SER A 198 -9.23 8.00 -11.04
C SER A 198 -8.63 9.20 -10.30
N TRP A 199 -7.34 9.16 -9.94
CA TRP A 199 -6.74 10.19 -9.07
C TRP A 199 -5.49 10.87 -9.65
N VAL A 200 -4.80 10.29 -10.64
CA VAL A 200 -3.54 10.84 -11.16
C VAL A 200 -3.73 12.26 -11.71
N ASN A 201 -4.84 12.51 -12.42
CA ASN A 201 -5.16 13.85 -12.91
C ASN A 201 -5.29 14.87 -11.76
N ASN A 202 -6.01 14.51 -10.71
CA ASN A 202 -6.17 15.39 -9.54
C ASN A 202 -4.82 15.63 -8.82
N LEU A 203 -3.95 14.62 -8.74
CA LEU A 203 -2.61 14.79 -8.15
C LEU A 203 -1.77 15.76 -8.99
N ILE A 204 -1.75 15.60 -10.32
CA ILE A 204 -0.99 16.44 -11.24
C ILE A 204 -1.51 17.88 -11.20
N GLU A 205 -2.82 18.08 -11.28
CA GLU A 205 -3.45 19.40 -11.24
C GLU A 205 -3.17 20.13 -9.92
N SER A 206 -3.15 19.39 -8.80
CA SER A 206 -2.87 19.96 -7.47
C SER A 206 -1.38 20.21 -7.22
N ASN A 207 -0.48 19.65 -8.03
CA ASN A 207 0.97 19.73 -7.86
C ASN A 207 1.65 20.05 -9.21
N PRO A 208 1.57 21.30 -9.72
CA PRO A 208 2.04 21.64 -11.06
C PRO A 208 3.55 21.48 -11.28
N ASN A 209 4.34 21.41 -10.19
CA ASN A 209 5.78 21.17 -10.25
C ASN A 209 6.16 19.69 -10.15
N LEU A 210 5.18 18.79 -9.97
CA LEU A 210 5.42 17.35 -9.89
C LEU A 210 5.74 16.83 -11.29
N ILE A 211 6.97 16.33 -11.45
CA ILE A 211 7.34 15.61 -12.66
C ILE A 211 6.69 14.24 -12.58
N HIS A 212 5.85 13.90 -13.55
CA HIS A 212 5.14 12.62 -13.58
C HIS A 212 5.52 11.85 -14.84
N VAL A 213 5.71 10.54 -14.70
CA VAL A 213 6.14 9.67 -15.80
C VAL A 213 5.36 8.36 -15.75
N LYS A 214 4.66 8.08 -16.85
CA LYS A 214 3.95 6.83 -17.07
C LYS A 214 4.95 5.75 -17.52
N LEU A 215 5.25 4.81 -16.64
CA LEU A 215 6.23 3.75 -16.84
C LEU A 215 5.78 2.67 -17.83
N SER A 216 4.49 2.63 -18.19
CA SER A 216 4.01 1.74 -19.24
C SER A 216 4.14 2.32 -20.65
N ASP A 217 4.63 3.55 -20.79
CA ASP A 217 4.86 4.11 -22.13
C ASP A 217 5.92 3.24 -22.84
N ASP A 218 5.88 3.19 -24.18
CA ASP A 218 6.77 2.35 -25.01
C ASP A 218 6.66 0.82 -24.79
N ILE A 219 5.79 0.34 -23.91
CA ILE A 219 5.46 -1.08 -23.74
C ILE A 219 4.34 -1.46 -24.71
N GLU A 220 4.47 -2.60 -25.40
CA GLU A 220 3.38 -3.19 -26.16
C GLU A 220 2.30 -3.68 -25.17
N LEU A 221 1.20 -2.94 -25.06
CA LEU A 221 0.15 -3.21 -24.08
C LEU A 221 -0.70 -4.40 -24.52
N LEU A 222 -0.99 -5.31 -23.58
CA LEU A 222 -1.89 -6.43 -23.80
C LEU A 222 -3.31 -6.01 -23.46
N ALA A 223 -4.27 -6.48 -24.25
CA ALA A 223 -5.67 -6.39 -23.89
C ALA A 223 -5.92 -7.23 -22.63
N ASP A 224 -6.76 -6.72 -21.74
CA ASP A 224 -7.30 -7.49 -20.63
C ASP A 224 -8.09 -8.67 -21.22
N HIS A 225 -7.77 -9.87 -20.74
CA HIS A 225 -7.87 -11.15 -21.46
C HIS A 225 -9.01 -11.31 -22.49
N GLU A 226 -8.64 -11.84 -23.66
CA GLU A 226 -9.59 -12.46 -24.58
C GLU A 226 -10.13 -13.78 -23.97
N CYS A 227 -11.45 -13.84 -23.78
CA CYS A 227 -12.15 -15.02 -23.36
C CYS A 227 -11.94 -16.17 -24.37
N THR A 228 -11.14 -17.18 -24.02
CA THR A 228 -11.19 -18.48 -24.72
C THR A 228 -12.44 -19.24 -24.29
N GLY A 229 -13.62 -18.75 -24.67
CA GLY A 229 -14.88 -19.26 -24.15
C GLY A 229 -16.15 -18.59 -24.66
N GLY A 230 -16.32 -18.48 -25.98
CA GLY A 230 -17.62 -18.56 -26.69
C GLY A 230 -18.82 -17.72 -26.24
N HIS A 231 -18.67 -16.72 -25.37
CA HIS A 231 -19.75 -15.84 -24.94
C HIS A 231 -19.38 -14.40 -25.32
N HIS A 232 -19.84 -14.00 -26.50
CA HIS A 232 -19.79 -12.64 -27.01
C HIS A 232 -20.84 -11.78 -26.29
N ASP A 233 -20.46 -11.20 -25.16
CA ASP A 233 -21.14 -10.01 -24.65
C ASP A 233 -20.15 -8.84 -24.78
N GLY A 234 -20.53 -7.83 -25.56
CA GLY A 234 -19.67 -6.75 -26.06
C GLY A 234 -19.20 -5.78 -24.97
N HIS A 235 -18.30 -6.24 -24.11
CA HIS A 235 -17.59 -5.42 -23.13
C HIS A 235 -16.26 -4.93 -23.72
N SER A 236 -15.99 -3.64 -23.54
CA SER A 236 -14.71 -3.01 -23.87
C SER A 236 -13.60 -3.71 -23.09
N HIS A 237 -12.76 -4.50 -23.76
CA HIS A 237 -11.58 -5.09 -23.14
C HIS A 237 -10.68 -3.97 -22.60
N GLY A 238 -10.38 -4.02 -21.30
CA GLY A 238 -9.42 -3.13 -20.65
C GLY A 238 -7.99 -3.35 -21.16
N ILE A 239 -7.04 -2.65 -20.56
CA ILE A 239 -5.60 -2.91 -20.75
C ILE A 239 -5.13 -3.68 -19.52
N ASP A 240 -4.41 -4.78 -19.72
CA ASP A 240 -3.74 -5.47 -18.62
C ASP A 240 -2.66 -4.55 -18.01
N PRO A 241 -2.78 -4.13 -16.74
CA PRO A 241 -1.84 -3.22 -16.14
C PRO A 241 -0.53 -3.89 -15.68
N HIS A 242 -0.42 -5.22 -15.67
CA HIS A 242 0.65 -5.98 -15.01
C HIS A 242 1.99 -6.00 -15.77
N THR A 243 2.36 -4.86 -16.37
CA THR A 243 3.51 -4.71 -17.27
C THR A 243 4.85 -5.07 -16.63
N TRP A 244 4.99 -4.89 -15.31
CA TRP A 244 6.25 -5.10 -14.59
C TRP A 244 6.62 -6.57 -14.43
N LEU A 245 5.72 -7.52 -14.69
CA LEU A 245 5.99 -8.96 -14.51
C LEU A 245 6.68 -9.59 -15.72
N SER A 246 7.37 -8.79 -16.52
CA SER A 246 8.18 -9.22 -17.66
C SER A 246 9.59 -8.62 -17.55
N PRO A 247 10.66 -9.42 -17.60
CA PRO A 247 12.03 -8.91 -17.67
C PRO A 247 12.28 -7.95 -18.84
N ALA A 248 11.66 -8.19 -20.00
CA ALA A 248 11.77 -7.28 -21.13
C ALA A 248 11.16 -5.90 -20.82
N ASN A 249 9.95 -5.89 -20.26
CA ASN A 249 9.27 -4.67 -19.85
C ASN A 249 9.99 -3.95 -18.69
N ALA A 250 10.54 -4.69 -17.73
CA ALA A 250 11.31 -4.12 -16.62
C ALA A 250 12.51 -3.28 -17.11
N ARG A 251 13.16 -3.69 -18.21
CA ARG A 251 14.24 -2.90 -18.84
C ARG A 251 13.74 -1.59 -19.47
N ILE A 252 12.52 -1.58 -20.02
CA ILE A 252 11.87 -0.36 -20.55
C ILE A 252 11.53 0.59 -19.40
N ILE A 253 10.88 0.06 -18.35
CA ILE A 253 10.55 0.80 -17.12
C ILE A 253 11.82 1.43 -16.52
N ALA A 254 12.89 0.65 -16.37
CA ALA A 254 14.17 1.12 -15.85
C ALA A 254 14.80 2.21 -16.74
N ALA A 255 14.64 2.12 -18.06
CA ALA A 255 15.14 3.14 -18.99
C ALA A 255 14.41 4.47 -18.80
N HIS A 256 13.09 4.45 -18.62
CA HIS A 256 12.30 5.65 -18.32
C HIS A 256 12.71 6.31 -17.01
N ILE A 257 12.91 5.50 -15.97
CA ILE A 257 13.41 5.97 -14.66
C ILE A 257 14.78 6.64 -14.85
N LYS A 258 15.73 5.93 -15.47
CA LYS A 258 17.09 6.44 -15.70
C LYS A 258 17.09 7.74 -16.50
N ASN A 259 16.34 7.79 -17.59
CA ASN A 259 16.28 8.96 -18.47
C ASN A 259 15.69 10.16 -17.73
N THR A 260 14.65 9.94 -16.93
CA THR A 260 14.02 10.98 -16.11
C THR A 260 15.00 11.50 -15.05
N LEU A 261 15.63 10.61 -14.29
CA LEU A 261 16.59 11.00 -13.25
C LEU A 261 17.79 11.75 -13.85
N SER A 262 18.33 11.28 -14.98
CA SER A 262 19.46 11.92 -15.67
C SER A 262 19.10 13.30 -16.22
N LYS A 263 17.87 13.46 -16.73
CA LYS A 263 17.37 14.75 -17.23
C LYS A 263 17.21 15.77 -16.10
N GLN A 264 16.69 15.34 -14.95
CA GLN A 264 16.39 16.24 -13.83
C GLN A 264 17.63 16.52 -12.96
N TYR A 265 18.57 15.58 -12.91
CA TYR A 265 19.77 15.65 -12.08
C TYR A 265 21.02 15.36 -12.92
N PRO A 266 21.40 16.24 -13.86
CA PRO A 266 22.48 16.00 -14.82
C PRO A 266 23.85 15.75 -14.19
N GLY A 267 24.10 16.28 -12.99
CA GLY A 267 25.32 16.01 -12.22
C GLY A 267 25.45 14.58 -11.70
N HIS A 268 24.39 13.76 -11.79
CA HIS A 268 24.36 12.36 -11.40
C HIS A 268 24.07 11.41 -12.56
N SER A 269 23.97 11.90 -13.80
CA SER A 269 23.60 11.07 -14.96
C SER A 269 24.50 9.85 -15.16
N ALA A 270 25.82 10.01 -15.01
CA ALA A 270 26.75 8.89 -15.16
C ALA A 270 26.49 7.77 -14.13
N PHE A 271 26.09 8.13 -12.91
CA PHE A 271 25.74 7.18 -11.85
C PHE A 271 24.44 6.42 -12.18
N PHE A 272 23.40 7.12 -12.67
CA PHE A 272 22.16 6.46 -13.07
C PHE A 272 22.35 5.56 -14.30
N GLU A 273 23.18 5.98 -15.25
CA GLU A 273 23.54 5.17 -16.43
C GLU A 273 24.30 3.90 -16.04
N GLU A 274 25.27 4.00 -15.13
CA GLU A 274 26.00 2.84 -14.62
C GLU A 274 25.07 1.83 -13.94
N ASN A 275 24.17 2.31 -13.07
CA ASN A 275 23.20 1.46 -12.38
C ASN A 275 22.20 0.82 -13.35
N TYR A 276 21.75 1.57 -14.36
CA TYR A 276 20.91 1.02 -15.42
C TYR A 276 21.59 -0.11 -16.18
N ASN A 277 22.86 0.05 -16.55
CA ASN A 277 23.61 -1.00 -17.26
C ASN A 277 23.81 -2.26 -16.40
N LYS A 278 24.02 -2.09 -15.08
CA LYS A 278 24.02 -3.22 -14.13
C LYS A 278 22.67 -3.91 -14.10
N PHE A 279 21.58 -3.15 -13.95
CA PHE A 279 20.23 -3.68 -13.91
C PHE A 279 19.85 -4.42 -15.20
N VAL A 280 20.23 -3.90 -16.37
CA VAL A 280 20.03 -4.56 -17.67
C VAL A 280 20.75 -5.91 -17.72
N THR A 281 21.98 -5.97 -17.20
CA THR A 281 22.76 -7.23 -17.12
C THR A 281 22.09 -8.22 -16.19
N GLU A 282 21.75 -7.81 -14.96
CA GLU A 282 21.04 -8.64 -13.97
C GLU A 282 19.74 -9.21 -14.53
N THR A 283 18.97 -8.38 -15.24
CA THR A 283 17.67 -8.77 -15.81
C THR A 283 17.83 -9.68 -17.02
N ALA A 284 18.90 -9.53 -17.81
CA ALA A 284 19.22 -10.44 -18.90
C ALA A 284 19.68 -11.82 -18.40
N ASP A 285 20.40 -11.88 -17.27
CA ASP A 285 20.79 -13.14 -16.67
C ASP A 285 19.60 -13.85 -16.00
N LEU A 286 18.72 -13.11 -15.34
CA LEU A 286 17.43 -13.61 -14.86
C LEU A 286 16.60 -14.21 -15.99
N GLU A 287 16.48 -13.52 -17.12
CA GLU A 287 15.73 -14.00 -18.29
C GLU A 287 16.28 -15.34 -18.80
N LYS A 288 17.60 -15.48 -18.95
CA LYS A 288 18.23 -16.75 -19.35
C LYS A 288 17.96 -17.87 -18.35
N GLU A 289 18.00 -17.57 -17.05
CA GLU A 289 17.70 -18.55 -16.01
C GLU A 289 16.24 -19.03 -16.09
N ILE A 290 15.30 -18.10 -16.31
CA ILE A 290 13.89 -18.42 -16.50
C ILE A 290 13.71 -19.29 -17.74
N GLU A 291 14.28 -18.89 -18.89
CA GLU A 291 14.23 -19.67 -20.13
C GLU A 291 14.76 -21.10 -19.93
N ALA A 292 15.89 -21.26 -19.25
CA ALA A 292 16.48 -22.56 -18.97
C ALA A 292 15.60 -23.45 -18.08
N LYS A 293 14.91 -22.86 -17.10
CA LYS A 293 13.97 -23.59 -16.23
C LYS A 293 12.69 -24.00 -16.96
N LEU A 294 12.25 -23.21 -17.95
CA LEU A 294 11.02 -23.43 -18.70
C LEU A 294 11.22 -24.17 -20.04
N SER A 295 12.46 -24.37 -20.50
CA SER A 295 12.73 -24.94 -21.82
C SER A 295 12.23 -26.38 -21.99
N SER A 296 12.20 -27.15 -20.91
CA SER A 296 11.83 -28.58 -20.94
C SER A 296 10.38 -28.86 -20.53
N LEU A 297 9.52 -27.85 -20.48
CA LEU A 297 8.13 -28.06 -20.08
C LEU A 297 7.36 -28.82 -21.16
N SER A 298 6.73 -29.91 -20.76
CA SER A 298 5.79 -30.67 -21.60
C SER A 298 4.43 -29.97 -21.67
N ASN A 299 4.01 -29.33 -20.58
CA ASN A 299 2.79 -28.53 -20.50
C ASN A 299 3.16 -27.06 -20.26
N ARG A 300 2.80 -26.20 -21.22
CA ARG A 300 3.02 -24.75 -21.17
C ARG A 300 1.80 -23.98 -20.66
N LYS A 301 0.73 -24.68 -20.28
CA LYS A 301 -0.48 -24.09 -19.69
C LYS A 301 -0.35 -24.07 -18.16
N PHE A 302 -0.72 -22.97 -17.53
CA PHE A 302 -0.90 -22.90 -16.08
C PHE A 302 -2.20 -22.17 -15.73
N MET A 303 -2.79 -22.50 -14.59
CA MET A 303 -4.02 -21.88 -14.13
C MET A 303 -3.77 -20.94 -12.97
N ILE A 304 -4.30 -19.73 -13.05
CA ILE A 304 -4.16 -18.68 -12.06
C ILE A 304 -5.54 -18.14 -11.68
N PHE A 305 -5.68 -17.62 -10.47
CA PHE A 305 -6.93 -17.01 -10.03
C PHE A 305 -7.20 -15.73 -10.82
N HIS A 306 -6.47 -14.65 -10.52
CA HIS A 306 -6.54 -13.39 -11.25
C HIS A 306 -5.46 -13.32 -12.35
N PRO A 307 -5.72 -12.80 -13.56
CA PRO A 307 -4.77 -12.77 -14.66
C PRO A 307 -3.61 -11.75 -14.50
N THR A 308 -2.64 -12.02 -13.62
CA THR A 308 -1.52 -11.10 -13.38
C THR A 308 -0.25 -11.41 -14.16
N LEU A 309 -0.13 -12.59 -14.78
CA LEU A 309 1.12 -13.05 -15.40
C LEU A 309 1.06 -13.04 -16.93
N SER A 310 0.20 -12.23 -17.55
CA SER A 310 0.00 -12.25 -19.02
C SER A 310 1.24 -11.82 -19.78
N TYR A 311 1.93 -10.76 -19.33
CA TYR A 311 3.21 -10.32 -19.90
C TYR A 311 4.32 -11.35 -19.71
N TYR A 312 4.38 -11.96 -18.52
CA TYR A 312 5.30 -13.06 -18.22
C TYR A 312 5.05 -14.25 -19.17
N ALA A 313 3.78 -14.63 -19.31
CA ALA A 313 3.36 -15.75 -20.13
C ALA A 313 3.66 -15.52 -21.61
N LYS A 314 3.38 -14.31 -22.14
CA LYS A 314 3.74 -13.92 -23.50
C LYS A 314 5.25 -13.99 -23.74
N GLN A 315 6.06 -13.50 -22.81
CA GLN A 315 7.52 -13.48 -22.97
C GLN A 315 8.12 -14.90 -23.01
N PHE A 316 7.62 -15.81 -22.19
CA PHE A 316 8.20 -17.15 -22.04
C PHE A 316 7.43 -18.28 -22.74
N ASP A 317 6.54 -17.93 -23.67
CA ASP A 317 5.71 -18.87 -24.44
C ASP A 317 4.90 -19.81 -23.51
N LEU A 318 4.20 -19.22 -22.54
CA LEU A 318 3.27 -19.91 -21.67
C LEU A 318 1.83 -19.47 -21.97
N GLU A 319 0.87 -20.34 -21.66
CA GLU A 319 -0.55 -20.04 -21.76
C GLU A 319 -1.14 -19.91 -20.36
N GLN A 320 -1.54 -18.68 -20.00
CA GLN A 320 -2.24 -18.39 -18.77
C GLN A 320 -3.73 -18.69 -18.91
N ILE A 321 -4.28 -19.45 -17.97
CA ILE A 321 -5.73 -19.69 -17.85
C ILE A 321 -6.22 -19.04 -16.55
N SER A 322 -7.00 -17.97 -16.64
CA SER A 322 -7.58 -17.30 -15.48
C SER A 322 -8.89 -17.93 -15.01
N ILE A 323 -9.15 -17.87 -13.71
CA ILE A 323 -10.41 -18.29 -13.08
C ILE A 323 -11.33 -17.09 -12.83
N GLU A 324 -10.74 -15.93 -12.57
CA GLU A 324 -11.40 -14.70 -12.16
C GLU A 324 -11.17 -13.63 -13.25
N PHE A 325 -12.12 -12.71 -13.43
CA PHE A 325 -12.03 -11.59 -14.37
C PHE A 325 -12.51 -10.27 -13.74
N GLU A 326 -11.68 -9.23 -13.83
CA GLU A 326 -11.95 -7.86 -13.32
C GLU A 326 -12.16 -7.74 -11.78
N GLY A 327 -11.56 -8.61 -10.99
CA GLY A 327 -11.75 -8.64 -9.52
C GLY A 327 -13.15 -9.13 -9.07
N LYS A 328 -13.93 -9.76 -9.95
CA LYS A 328 -15.25 -10.32 -9.68
C LYS A 328 -15.17 -11.82 -9.43
N GLU A 329 -15.73 -12.24 -8.29
CA GLU A 329 -15.82 -13.65 -7.93
C GLU A 329 -16.50 -14.51 -9.02
N PRO A 330 -15.92 -15.68 -9.36
CA PRO A 330 -16.47 -16.53 -10.41
C PRO A 330 -17.82 -17.13 -10.01
N THR A 331 -18.74 -17.22 -10.98
CA THR A 331 -20.02 -17.91 -10.76
C THR A 331 -19.80 -19.43 -10.57
N PRO A 332 -20.69 -20.16 -9.88
CA PRO A 332 -20.57 -21.62 -9.75
C PRO A 332 -20.49 -22.38 -11.09
N LYS A 333 -21.13 -21.83 -12.14
CA LYS A 333 -21.05 -22.38 -13.51
C LYS A 333 -19.66 -22.19 -14.09
N HIS A 334 -19.09 -20.99 -13.96
CA HIS A 334 -17.74 -20.69 -14.41
C HIS A 334 -16.70 -21.51 -13.64
N LEU A 335 -16.85 -21.61 -12.32
CA LEU A 335 -15.99 -22.42 -11.46
C LEU A 335 -15.90 -23.88 -11.93
N ARG A 336 -17.04 -24.50 -12.25
CA ARG A 336 -17.07 -25.86 -12.84
C ARG A 336 -16.37 -25.92 -14.19
N ALA A 337 -16.62 -24.96 -15.07
CA ALA A 337 -15.96 -24.92 -16.37
C ALA A 337 -14.43 -24.79 -16.24
N SER A 338 -13.94 -24.02 -15.28
CA SER A 338 -12.51 -23.91 -14.98
C SER A 338 -11.92 -25.23 -14.45
N ILE A 339 -12.65 -25.94 -13.57
CA ILE A 339 -12.24 -27.28 -13.10
C ILE A 339 -12.17 -28.27 -14.27
N ASP A 340 -13.17 -28.30 -15.14
CA ASP A 340 -13.19 -29.19 -16.31
C ASP A 340 -12.06 -28.87 -17.28
N LEU A 341 -11.77 -27.59 -17.51
CA LEU A 341 -10.66 -27.13 -18.34
C LEU A 341 -9.31 -27.51 -17.74
N ALA A 342 -9.13 -27.37 -16.42
CA ALA A 342 -7.93 -27.79 -15.71
C ALA A 342 -7.71 -29.30 -15.86
N LYS A 343 -8.75 -30.13 -15.62
CA LYS A 343 -8.69 -31.59 -15.80
C LYS A 343 -8.31 -31.98 -17.22
N LYS A 344 -8.97 -31.36 -18.22
CA LYS A 344 -8.69 -31.61 -19.65
C LYS A 344 -7.28 -31.20 -20.06
N SER A 345 -6.75 -30.15 -19.45
CA SER A 345 -5.43 -29.59 -19.76
C SER A 345 -4.31 -30.20 -18.91
N GLY A 346 -4.61 -31.18 -18.05
CA GLY A 346 -3.63 -31.80 -17.15
C GLY A 346 -3.06 -30.84 -16.11
N ILE A 347 -3.81 -29.81 -15.71
CA ILE A 347 -3.37 -28.81 -14.73
C ILE A 347 -3.84 -29.24 -13.34
N GLN A 348 -2.87 -29.41 -12.44
CA GLN A 348 -3.12 -29.76 -11.02
C GLN A 348 -2.68 -28.66 -10.05
N THR A 349 -2.10 -27.56 -10.54
CA THR A 349 -1.62 -26.47 -9.68
C THR A 349 -2.36 -25.18 -10.04
N ILE A 350 -2.92 -24.54 -9.02
CA ILE A 350 -3.61 -23.26 -9.13
C ILE A 350 -2.75 -22.19 -8.46
N PHE A 351 -2.47 -21.11 -9.19
CA PHE A 351 -1.76 -19.95 -8.66
C PHE A 351 -2.75 -18.92 -8.13
N ILE A 352 -2.47 -18.29 -6.99
CA ILE A 352 -3.29 -17.22 -6.41
C ILE A 352 -2.40 -16.13 -5.83
N GLN A 353 -2.80 -14.87 -5.98
CA GLN A 353 -2.09 -13.72 -5.43
C GLN A 353 -2.34 -13.57 -3.92
N LYS A 354 -1.39 -12.98 -3.18
CA LYS A 354 -1.53 -12.73 -1.75
C LYS A 354 -2.71 -11.84 -1.37
N GLU A 355 -3.15 -10.99 -2.30
CA GLU A 355 -4.22 -10.01 -2.12
C GLU A 355 -5.64 -10.59 -2.22
N PHE A 356 -5.78 -11.87 -2.61
CA PHE A 356 -7.08 -12.51 -2.85
C PHE A 356 -7.42 -13.57 -1.80
N ASP A 357 -8.72 -13.78 -1.59
CA ASP A 357 -9.23 -14.80 -0.67
C ASP A 357 -9.01 -16.21 -1.23
N MET A 358 -8.47 -17.09 -0.39
CA MET A 358 -8.08 -18.43 -0.82
C MET A 358 -9.25 -19.41 -0.94
N ASN A 359 -10.46 -19.09 -0.48
CA ASN A 359 -11.55 -20.07 -0.39
C ASN A 359 -11.93 -20.64 -1.75
N ASN A 360 -12.11 -19.79 -2.76
CA ASN A 360 -12.51 -20.25 -4.10
C ASN A 360 -11.40 -21.02 -4.81
N ALA A 361 -10.15 -20.55 -4.71
CA ALA A 361 -9.01 -21.28 -5.28
C ALA A 361 -8.75 -22.61 -4.56
N SER A 362 -9.02 -22.69 -3.24
CA SER A 362 -8.92 -23.93 -2.47
C SER A 362 -9.97 -24.96 -2.88
N ILE A 363 -11.19 -24.53 -3.21
CA ILE A 363 -12.24 -25.43 -3.73
C ILE A 363 -11.78 -26.07 -5.04
N ILE A 364 -11.22 -25.29 -5.96
CA ILE A 364 -10.70 -25.79 -7.24
C ILE A 364 -9.54 -26.76 -7.00
N ALA A 365 -8.57 -26.38 -6.16
CA ALA A 365 -7.43 -27.23 -5.85
C ALA A 365 -7.88 -28.58 -5.25
N ASN A 366 -8.84 -28.58 -4.34
CA ASN A 366 -9.39 -29.81 -3.74
C ASN A 366 -10.09 -30.69 -4.78
N GLU A 367 -10.87 -30.12 -5.71
CA GLU A 367 -11.56 -30.86 -6.78
C GLU A 367 -10.64 -31.42 -7.86
N LEU A 368 -9.41 -30.89 -7.93
CA LEU A 368 -8.34 -31.37 -8.81
C LEU A 368 -7.41 -32.37 -8.14
N ASP A 369 -7.58 -32.64 -6.84
CA ASP A 369 -6.55 -33.30 -6.00
C ASP A 369 -5.17 -32.63 -6.18
N GLY A 370 -5.22 -31.30 -6.25
CA GLY A 370 -4.16 -30.43 -6.73
C GLY A 370 -3.48 -29.60 -5.63
N ASN A 371 -2.60 -28.70 -6.05
CA ASN A 371 -1.86 -27.81 -5.17
C ASN A 371 -2.31 -26.36 -5.39
N LEU A 372 -2.40 -25.61 -4.29
CA LEU A 372 -2.56 -24.15 -4.33
C LEU A 372 -1.21 -23.50 -4.06
N VAL A 373 -0.78 -22.62 -4.95
CA VAL A 373 0.48 -21.87 -4.83
C VAL A 373 0.16 -20.39 -4.71
N GLN A 374 0.55 -19.79 -3.59
CA GLN A 374 0.42 -18.36 -3.40
C GLN A 374 1.64 -17.63 -3.98
N ILE A 375 1.40 -16.60 -4.78
CA ILE A 375 2.41 -15.74 -5.41
C ILE A 375 2.23 -14.27 -4.99
N ASP A 376 3.26 -13.46 -5.17
CA ASP A 376 3.26 -12.05 -4.78
C ASP A 376 3.63 -11.14 -5.97
N PRO A 377 2.68 -10.81 -6.85
CA PRO A 377 2.96 -9.93 -7.98
C PRO A 377 3.45 -8.54 -7.57
N LEU A 378 3.23 -8.14 -6.32
CA LEU A 378 3.60 -6.82 -5.78
C LEU A 378 4.88 -6.85 -4.92
N SER A 379 5.61 -7.97 -4.90
CA SER A 379 6.84 -8.13 -4.13
C SER A 379 7.87 -7.02 -4.44
N GLU A 380 8.47 -6.45 -3.38
CA GLU A 380 9.65 -5.57 -3.53
C GLU A 380 10.88 -6.39 -3.95
N ASP A 381 10.95 -7.67 -3.59
CA ASP A 381 12.00 -8.60 -4.05
C ASP A 381 11.64 -9.15 -5.45
N TRP A 382 11.58 -8.26 -6.44
CA TRP A 382 11.00 -8.54 -7.76
C TRP A 382 11.72 -9.68 -8.51
N ASN A 383 13.07 -9.70 -8.50
CA ASN A 383 13.86 -10.76 -9.16
C ASN A 383 13.54 -12.13 -8.57
N ASP A 384 13.64 -12.25 -7.24
CA ASP A 384 13.45 -13.52 -6.52
C ASP A 384 12.01 -14.00 -6.64
N ASN A 385 11.04 -13.08 -6.69
CA ASN A 385 9.65 -13.41 -6.92
C ASN A 385 9.42 -14.01 -8.31
N LEU A 386 10.04 -13.47 -9.38
CA LEU A 386 9.94 -14.07 -10.71
C LEU A 386 10.58 -15.46 -10.76
N LEU A 387 11.74 -15.67 -10.12
CA LEU A 387 12.35 -17.00 -10.02
C LEU A 387 11.47 -17.98 -9.25
N PHE A 388 10.87 -17.52 -8.14
CA PHE A 388 9.93 -18.34 -7.37
C PHE A 388 8.73 -18.77 -8.24
N ILE A 389 8.10 -17.83 -8.95
CA ILE A 389 6.99 -18.13 -9.87
C ILE A 389 7.44 -19.15 -10.93
N THR A 390 8.62 -18.95 -11.52
CA THR A 390 9.22 -19.85 -12.50
C THR A 390 9.38 -21.27 -11.95
N ASP A 391 9.95 -21.40 -10.76
CA ASP A 391 10.19 -22.69 -10.12
C ASP A 391 8.88 -23.43 -9.82
N GLN A 392 7.85 -22.70 -9.41
CA GLN A 392 6.53 -23.29 -9.17
C GLN A 392 5.86 -23.74 -10.48
N ILE A 393 5.95 -22.94 -11.56
CA ILE A 393 5.44 -23.34 -12.88
C ILE A 393 6.20 -24.58 -13.36
N ALA A 394 7.53 -24.57 -13.31
CA ALA A 394 8.35 -25.70 -13.73
C ALA A 394 8.07 -26.98 -12.92
N LYS A 395 7.83 -26.85 -11.61
CA LYS A 395 7.43 -27.96 -10.75
C LYS A 395 6.04 -28.50 -11.09
N SER A 396 5.09 -27.62 -11.43
CA SER A 396 3.72 -28.02 -11.76
C SER A 396 3.59 -28.76 -13.09
N SER A 397 4.48 -28.51 -14.06
CA SER A 397 4.46 -29.13 -15.39
C SER A 397 5.09 -30.52 -15.46
N LYS A 398 5.87 -30.91 -14.43
CA LYS A 398 6.57 -32.21 -14.35
C LYS A 398 5.70 -33.36 -13.83
N LYS A 399 4.44 -33.08 -13.48
CA LYS A 399 3.45 -34.06 -13.00
C LYS A 399 2.37 -34.22 -14.06
#